data_AF-A0A5C8BJI2-F1
#
_entry.id   AF-A0A5C8BJI2-F1
#
_cell.length_a   1.000
_cell.length_b   1.000
_cell.length_c   1.000
_cell.angle_alpha   90.00
_cell.angle_beta   90.00
_cell.angle_gamma   90.00
#
_symmetry.space_group_name_H-M   'P 1'
#
loop_
_entity.id
_entity.type
_entity.pdbx_description
1 polymer ?
#
loop_
_entity_poly.entity_id
_entity_poly.type
_entity_poly.pdbx_seq_one_letter_code
_entity_poly.pdbx_strand_id
1 'polypeptide(L)' 'MIQLYSDSRCPFSHRVRIILNEKDMDFKIIDVNVNSRQDL' A
#
# COMPACT_ATOMS: atom_id res chain seq x y z
N MET A 1 -15.15 1.63 -1.40
CA MET A 1 -13.92 1.44 -2.19
C MET A 1 -12.77 2.15 -1.49
N ILE A 2 -11.85 1.40 -0.89
CA ILE A 2 -10.69 1.95 -0.16
C ILE A 2 -9.54 2.22 -1.13
N GLN A 3 -8.85 3.35 -0.96
CA GLN A 3 -7.62 3.65 -1.69
C GLN A 3 -6.42 3.30 -0.80
N LEU A 4 -5.60 2.34 -1.24
CA LEU A 4 -4.43 1.87 -0.50
C LEU A 4 -3.15 2.37 -1.17
N TYR A 5 -2.54 3.40 -0.59
CA TYR A 5 -1.21 3.89 -0.96
C TYR A 5 -0.15 2.93 -0.45
N SER A 6 0.63 2.34 -1.35
CA SER A 6 1.42 1.16 -1.01
C SER A 6 2.63 0.98 -1.90
N ASP A 7 3.84 1.07 -1.33
CA ASP A 7 5.08 0.69 -2.02
C ASP A 7 5.21 -0.84 -2.02
N SER A 8 5.44 -1.43 -3.19
CA SER A 8 5.66 -2.87 -3.34
C SER A 8 6.90 -3.39 -2.60
N ARG A 9 7.87 -2.53 -2.31
CA ARG A 9 9.14 -2.88 -1.63
C ARG A 9 9.06 -2.72 -0.11
N CYS A 10 7.99 -2.13 0.42
CA CYS A 10 7.85 -1.87 1.84
C CYS A 10 7.18 -3.07 2.57
N PRO A 11 7.85 -3.72 3.52
CA PRO A 11 7.28 -4.87 4.24
C PRO A 11 6.06 -4.49 5.08
N PHE A 12 5.96 -3.24 5.57
CA PHE A 12 4.79 -2.76 6.30
C PHE A 12 3.57 -2.61 5.40
N SER A 13 3.78 -2.07 4.19
CA SER A 13 2.74 -1.95 3.17
C SER A 13 2.22 -3.32 2.72
N HIS A 14 3.10 -4.33 2.63
CA HIS A 14 2.71 -5.71 2.31
C HIS A 14 1.76 -6.31 3.35
N ARG A 15 2.00 -6.08 4.65
CA ARG A 15 1.14 -6.59 5.73
C ARG A 15 -0.30 -6.06 5.63
N VAL A 16 -0.47 -4.81 5.23
CA VAL A 16 -1.80 -4.20 5.06
C VAL A 16 -2.54 -4.85 3.88
N ARG A 17 -1.85 -5.14 2.77
CA ARG A 17 -2.45 -5.85 1.62
C ARG A 17 -2.95 -7.24 2.01
N ILE A 18 -2.20 -7.98 2.83
CA ILE A 18 -2.62 -9.30 3.32
C ILE A 18 -3.92 -9.18 4.12
N ILE A 19 -3.97 -8.30 5.12
CA ILE A 19 -5.15 -8.15 5.98
C ILE A 19 -6.38 -7.72 5.19
N LEU A 20 -6.24 -6.83 4.20
CA LEU A 20 -7.38 -6.41 3.40
C LEU A 20 -7.94 -7.55 2.52
N ASN A 21 -7.08 -8.42 1.98
CA ASN A 21 -7.52 -9.62 1.29
C ASN A 21 -8.19 -10.62 2.25
N GLU A 22 -7.59 -10.88 3.41
CA GLU A 22 -8.16 -11.77 4.45
C GLU A 22 -9.51 -11.29 4.99
N LYS A 23 -9.80 -9.99 4.88
CA LYS A 23 -11.07 -9.38 5.29
C LYS A 23 -12.08 -9.26 4.15
N ASP A 24 -11.76 -9.77 2.96
CA ASP A 24 -12.61 -9.67 1.75
C ASP A 24 -13.05 -8.22 1.48
N MET A 25 -12.14 -7.27 1.72
CA MET A 25 -12.38 -5.84 1.53
C MET A 25 -11.98 -5.46 0.11
N ASP A 26 -12.83 -4.70 -0.59
CA ASP A 26 -12.50 -4.16 -1.91
C ASP A 26 -11.63 -2.90 -1.80
N PHE A 27 -10.43 -2.94 -2.38
CA PHE A 27 -9.47 -1.84 -2.37
C PHE A 27 -8.70 -1.72 -3.68
N LYS A 28 -8.34 -0.49 -4.02
CA LYS A 28 -7.46 -0.17 -5.14
C LYS A 28 -6.07 0.19 -4.61
N ILE A 29 -5.04 -0.46 -5.15
CA ILE A 29 -3.65 -0.12 -4.84
C ILE A 29 -3.22 1.11 -5.66
N ILE A 30 -2.62 2.08 -4.98
CA ILE A 30 -1.93 3.22 -5.56
C ILE A 30 -0.46 3.06 -5.23
N ASP A 31 0.37 2.82 -6.24
CA ASP A 31 1.80 2.65 -6.04
C ASP A 31 2.45 3.98 -5.64
N VAL A 32 3.26 3.94 -4.59
CA VAL A 32 3.98 5.12 -4.08
C VAL A 32 5.42 4.72 -3.83
N ASN A 33 6.35 5.58 -4.23
CA ASN A 33 7.76 5.37 -3.95
C ASN A 33 8.12 6.06 -2.63
N VAL A 34 8.18 5.30 -1.53
CA VAL A 34 8.43 5.85 -0.19
C VAL A 34 9.87 6.33 -0.02
N ASN A 35 10.79 5.81 -0.85
CA ASN A 35 12.20 6.22 -0.87
C ASN A 35 12.46 7.42 -1.78
N SER A 36 11.45 7.90 -2.51
CA SER A 36 11.54 9.16 -3.26
C SER A 36 11.21 10.33 -2.34
N ARG A 37 12.03 10.55 -1.31
CA ARG A 37 12.11 11.88 -0.71
C ARG A 37 12.73 12.79 -1.77
N GLN A 38 11.88 13.48 -2.52
CA GLN A 38 12.28 14.76 -3.10
C GLN A 38 12.23 15.73 -1.93
N ASP A 39 13.30 15.76 -1.15
CA ASP A 39 13.52 16.83 -0.18
C ASP A 39 13.69 18.12 -1.01
N LEU A 40 12.60 18.89 -1.11
CA LEU A 40 12.60 20.28 -1.58
C LEU A 40 12.90 21.20 -0.40
#